data_AF-R9J0B8-F1
#
_entry.id   AF-R9J0B8-F1
#
_cell.length_a   1.000
_cell.length_b   1.000
_cell.length_c   1.000
_cell.angle_alpha   90.00
_cell.angle_beta   90.00
_cell.angle_gamma   90.00
#
_symmetry.space_group_name_H-M   'P 1'
#
loop_
_entity.id
_entity.type
_entity.pdbx_description
1 polymer ?
#
loop_
_entity_poly.entity_id
_entity_poly.type
_entity_poly.pdbx_seq_one_letter_code
_entity_poly.pdbx_strand_id
1 'polypeptide(L)'
;MEEMEKTMDEIMRCSQYFEGEPEKDWELVTIRDNRACRIRYYRDQEGNYWHTAQKKKKGSHARTVTWEDGHGRTFAARVYPKRKKREGIMKMKG
;
A
#
# COMPACT_ATOMS: atom_id res chain seq x y z
N MET A 1 34.82 17.26 -4.85
CA MET A 1 33.91 16.54 -5.75
C MET A 1 32.59 16.51 -5.00
N GLU A 2 31.75 17.53 -5.18
CA GLU A 2 30.43 17.59 -4.54
C GLU A 2 29.57 16.52 -5.19
N GLU A 3 29.25 15.46 -4.46
CA GLU A 3 28.18 14.54 -4.85
C GLU A 3 26.89 15.36 -4.89
N MET A 4 26.45 15.74 -6.09
CA MET A 4 25.09 16.22 -6.27
C MET A 4 24.15 15.06 -5.92
N GLU A 5 23.50 15.16 -4.76
CA GLU A 5 22.36 14.30 -4.45
C GLU A 5 21.37 14.38 -5.62
N LYS A 6 21.10 13.24 -6.26
CA LYS A 6 20.12 13.19 -7.34
C LYS A 6 18.76 13.60 -6.80
N THR A 7 18.01 14.35 -7.60
CA THR A 7 16.64 14.67 -7.24
C THR A 7 15.78 13.41 -7.22
N MET A 8 14.68 13.44 -6.48
CA MET A 8 13.81 12.26 -6.33
C MET A 8 13.28 11.74 -7.67
N ASP A 9 12.92 12.64 -8.60
CA ASP A 9 12.45 12.27 -9.94
C ASP A 9 13.53 11.52 -10.74
N GLU A 10 14.80 11.90 -10.59
CA GLU A 10 15.91 11.20 -11.24
C GLU A 10 16.14 9.81 -10.65
N ILE A 11 16.08 9.68 -9.32
CA ILE A 11 16.19 8.39 -8.63
C ILE A 11 15.07 7.46 -9.10
N MET A 12 13.82 7.94 -9.15
CA MET A 12 12.69 7.15 -9.65
C MET A 12 12.90 6.68 -11.08
N ARG A 13 13.48 7.53 -11.93
CA ARG A 13 13.73 7.23 -13.34
C ARG A 13 14.87 6.24 -13.56
N CYS A 14 15.92 6.28 -12.73
CA CYS A 14 17.09 5.42 -12.89
C CYS A 14 17.11 4.20 -11.96
N SER A 15 16.22 4.14 -10.97
CA SER A 15 16.19 3.01 -10.03
C SER A 15 15.71 1.72 -10.69
N GLN A 16 16.31 0.60 -10.29
CA GLN A 16 15.92 -0.74 -10.74
C GLN A 16 15.05 -1.43 -9.69
N TYR A 17 14.03 -2.17 -10.15
CA TYR A 17 13.20 -2.98 -9.25
C TYR A 17 14.00 -4.17 -8.72
N PHE A 18 13.87 -4.43 -7.43
CA PHE A 18 14.45 -5.60 -6.76
C PHE A 18 13.38 -6.31 -5.93
N GLU A 19 13.41 -7.64 -5.93
CA GLU A 19 12.53 -8.49 -5.13
C GLU A 19 13.37 -9.26 -4.12
N GLY A 20 13.18 -8.98 -2.84
CA GLY A 20 13.93 -9.59 -1.75
C GLY A 20 14.15 -8.65 -0.58
N GLU A 21 15.01 -9.07 0.35
CA GLU A 21 15.53 -8.20 1.40
C GLU A 21 16.73 -7.42 0.86
N PRO A 22 16.78 -6.09 1.03
CA PRO A 22 17.93 -5.29 0.64
C PRO A 22 19.17 -5.75 1.42
N GLU A 23 20.35 -5.67 0.79
CA GLU A 23 21.60 -5.99 1.46
C GLU A 23 21.87 -5.04 2.64
N LYS A 24 22.63 -5.50 3.63
CA LYS A 24 22.88 -4.74 4.87
C LYS A 24 23.53 -3.38 4.61
N ASP A 25 24.27 -3.27 3.52
CA ASP A 25 25.06 -2.09 3.15
C ASP A 25 24.30 -1.12 2.25
N TRP A 26 23.04 -1.42 1.91
CA TRP A 26 22.21 -0.51 1.13
C TRP A 26 21.61 0.58 2.00
N GLU A 27 21.81 1.83 1.60
CA GLU A 27 21.27 3.00 2.28
C GLU A 27 19.82 3.25 1.84
N LEU A 28 18.90 3.37 2.80
CA LEU A 28 17.53 3.76 2.51
C LEU A 28 17.47 5.27 2.23
N VAL A 29 17.28 5.64 0.97
CA VAL A 29 17.20 7.04 0.53
C VAL A 29 15.84 7.64 0.88
N THR A 30 14.75 6.94 0.56
CA THR A 30 13.40 7.45 0.84
C THR A 30 12.31 6.39 0.78
N ILE A 31 11.11 6.78 1.21
CA ILE A 31 9.90 5.97 1.14
C ILE A 31 8.79 6.80 0.51
N ARG A 32 8.12 6.23 -0.49
CA ARG A 32 6.91 6.78 -1.12
C ARG A 32 5.72 5.87 -0.87
N ASP A 33 4.57 6.48 -0.64
CA ASP A 33 3.29 5.78 -0.59
C ASP A 33 2.48 6.19 -1.82
N ASN A 34 2.27 5.27 -2.74
CA ASN A 34 1.13 5.38 -3.64
C ASN A 34 0.00 4.59 -2.99
N ARG A 35 -1.26 5.04 -3.09
CA ARG A 35 -2.40 4.45 -2.36
C ARG A 35 -2.49 2.91 -2.39
N ALA A 36 -1.86 2.24 -3.37
CA ALA A 36 -1.76 0.79 -3.49
C ALA A 36 -0.51 0.17 -2.83
N CYS A 37 0.64 0.83 -2.85
CA CYS A 37 1.94 0.28 -2.47
C CYS A 37 2.79 1.28 -1.68
N ARG A 38 3.55 0.76 -0.73
CA ARG A 38 4.68 1.46 -0.09
C ARG A 38 5.96 1.08 -0.86
N ILE A 39 6.57 2.05 -1.53
CA ILE A 39 7.79 1.89 -2.31
C ILE A 39 8.96 2.41 -1.48
N ARG A 40 10.04 1.65 -1.37
CA ARG A 40 11.28 2.02 -0.69
C ARG A 40 12.40 2.11 -1.72
N TYR A 41 13.16 3.19 -1.69
CA TYR A 41 14.29 3.44 -2.58
C TYR A 41 15.58 3.35 -1.81
N TYR A 42 16.54 2.63 -2.36
CA TYR A 42 17.83 2.32 -1.76
C TYR A 42 18.96 2.76 -2.67
N ARG A 43 20.12 3.06 -2.08
CA ARG A 43 21.39 3.29 -2.78
C ARG A 43 22.38 2.20 -2.33
N ASP A 44 22.99 1.50 -3.26
CA ASP A 44 24.05 0.54 -2.94
C ASP A 44 25.42 1.23 -2.78
N GLN A 45 26.45 0.48 -2.39
CA GLN A 45 27.81 1.00 -2.24
C GLN A 45 28.45 1.45 -3.56
N GLU A 46 27.97 0.93 -4.70
CA GLU A 46 28.42 1.32 -6.04
C GLU A 46 27.72 2.61 -6.52
N GLY A 47 26.73 3.10 -5.78
CA GLY A 47 25.93 4.27 -6.11
C GLY A 47 24.77 4.02 -7.06
N ASN A 48 24.44 2.75 -7.34
CA ASN A 48 23.23 2.40 -8.07
C ASN A 48 22.00 2.52 -7.17
N TYR A 49 20.86 2.81 -7.80
CA TYR A 49 19.60 2.97 -7.12
C TYR A 49 18.72 1.74 -7.33
N TRP A 50 18.18 1.22 -6.25
CA TRP A 50 17.29 0.06 -6.23
C TRP A 50 15.98 0.42 -5.55
N HIS A 51 14.89 -0.27 -5.89
CA HIS A 51 13.63 -0.07 -5.19
C HIS A 51 12.85 -1.35 -4.97
N THR A 52 12.17 -1.43 -3.83
CA THR A 52 11.23 -2.50 -3.49
C THR A 52 9.82 -1.93 -3.34
N ALA A 53 8.81 -2.72 -3.71
CA ALA A 53 7.41 -2.31 -3.63
C ALA A 53 6.59 -3.28 -2.75
N GLN A 54 6.09 -2.79 -1.62
CA GLN A 54 5.24 -3.55 -0.73
C GLN A 54 3.77 -3.18 -0.94
N LYS A 55 2.97 -4.13 -1.44
CA LYS A 55 1.51 -3.95 -1.57
C LYS A 55 0.89 -3.70 -0.20
N LYS A 56 0.14 -2.61 -0.08
CA LYS A 56 -0.66 -2.33 1.10
C LYS A 56 -1.82 -3.32 1.09
N LYS A 57 -2.00 -4.07 2.18
CA LYS A 57 -3.25 -4.81 2.36
C LYS A 57 -4.38 -3.77 2.28
N LYS A 58 -5.31 -3.94 1.34
CA LYS A 58 -6.58 -3.22 1.38
C LYS A 58 -7.13 -3.44 2.78
N GLY A 59 -7.20 -2.39 3.59
CA GLY A 59 -7.83 -2.48 4.91
C GLY A 59 -9.16 -3.19 4.74
N SER A 60 -9.48 -4.13 5.65
CA SER A 60 -10.78 -4.80 5.59
C SER A 60 -11.82 -3.70 5.50
N HIS A 61 -12.61 -3.68 4.44
CA HIS A 61 -13.69 -2.69 4.34
C HIS A 61 -14.71 -2.83 5.49
N ALA A 62 -14.59 -3.89 6.29
CA ALA A 62 -15.33 -4.07 7.52
C ALA A 62 -15.02 -2.97 8.55
N ARG A 63 -16.06 -2.26 8.99
CA ARG A 63 -16.03 -1.44 10.20
C ARG A 63 -16.44 -2.31 11.38
N THR A 64 -15.81 -2.14 12.54
CA THR A 64 -16.28 -2.75 13.79
C THR A 64 -17.28 -1.80 14.42
N VAL A 65 -18.50 -2.29 14.68
CA VAL A 65 -19.51 -1.56 15.46
C VAL A 65 -19.64 -2.22 16.81
N THR A 66 -19.77 -1.41 17.86
CA THR A 66 -19.96 -1.87 19.23
C THR A 66 -21.26 -1.31 19.78
N TRP A 67 -22.01 -2.10 20.53
CA TRP A 67 -23.23 -1.67 21.21
C TRP A 67 -23.35 -2.35 22.57
N GLU A 68 -24.11 -1.75 23.48
CA GLU A 68 -24.39 -2.29 24.81
C GLU A 68 -25.85 -2.73 24.89
N ASP A 69 -26.14 -3.85 25.53
CA ASP A 69 -27.52 -4.25 25.83
C ASP A 69 -28.06 -3.60 27.10
N GLY A 70 -29.37 -3.76 27.37
CA GLY A 70 -30.01 -3.26 28.59
C GLY A 70 -29.53 -3.92 29.89
N HIS A 71 -28.62 -4.90 29.81
CA HIS A 71 -27.97 -5.57 30.95
C HIS A 71 -26.49 -5.17 31.09
N GLY A 72 -26.03 -4.15 30.35
CA GLY A 72 -24.66 -3.62 30.43
C GLY A 72 -23.61 -4.49 29.72
N ARG A 73 -24.01 -5.41 28.83
CA ARG A 73 -23.07 -6.24 28.07
C ARG A 73 -22.69 -5.55 26.77
N THR A 74 -21.39 -5.39 26.54
CA THR A 74 -20.86 -4.86 25.28
C THR A 74 -20.70 -5.97 24.23
N PHE A 75 -21.26 -5.75 23.05
CA PHE A 75 -21.12 -6.61 21.87
C PHE A 75 -20.36 -5.88 20.78
N ALA A 76 -19.69 -6.64 19.91
CA ALA A 76 -18.99 -6.12 18.74
C ALA A 76 -19.28 -6.97 17.49
N ALA A 77 -19.53 -6.32 16.36
CA ALA A 77 -19.73 -7.00 15.08
C ALA A 77 -18.92 -6.35 13.95
N ARG A 78 -18.44 -7.18 13.01
CA ARG A 78 -17.79 -6.71 11.77
C ARG A 78 -18.85 -6.44 10.70
N VAL A 79 -18.96 -5.19 10.28
CA VAL A 79 -19.91 -4.73 9.25
C VAL A 79 -19.16 -4.48 7.95
N TYR A 80 -19.33 -5.38 6.99
CA TYR A 80 -18.79 -5.25 5.64
C TYR A 80 -19.70 -4.33 4.79
N PRO A 81 -19.16 -3.49 3.89
CA PRO A 81 -20.00 -2.70 3.00
C PRO A 81 -20.80 -3.64 2.09
N LYS A 82 -22.08 -3.35 1.92
CA LYS A 82 -22.94 -4.07 0.97
C LYS A 82 -22.28 -3.99 -0.42
N ARG A 83 -21.97 -5.14 -1.02
CA ARG A 83 -21.56 -5.21 -2.43
C ARG A 83 -22.73 -4.65 -3.25
N LYS A 84 -22.49 -3.59 -4.04
CA LYS A 84 -23.49 -3.13 -5.01
C LYS A 84 -23.76 -4.30 -5.97
N LYS A 85 -24.96 -4.89 -5.93
CA LYS A 85 -25.38 -5.81 -6.98
C LYS A 85 -25.46 -4.99 -8.27
N ARG A 86 -24.87 -5.50 -9.35
CA ARG A 86 -24.99 -4.91 -10.68
C ARG A 86 -26.43 -5.15 -11.13
N GLU A 87 -27.33 -4.19 -10.89
CA GLU A 87 -28.68 -4.22 -11.48
C GLU A 87 -28.52 -3.99 -12.98
N GLY A 88 -28.62 -5.07 -13.75
CA GLY A 88 -28.45 -5.02 -15.19
C GLY A 88 -28.27 -6.40 -15.77
N ILE A 89 -29.37 -7.17 -15.81
CA ILE A 89 -29.84 -8.07 -16.88
C ILE A 89 -31.24 -8.53 -16.44
N MET A 90 -32.22 -7.66 -16.62
CA MET A 90 -33.62 -8.07 -16.82
C MET A 90 -34.13 -7.18 -17.95
N LYS A 91 -33.67 -7.50 -19.18
CA LYS A 91 -34.37 -7.00 -20.36
C LYS A 91 -35.66 -7.80 -20.48
N MET A 92 -36.75 -7.05 -20.55
CA MET A 92 -38.12 -7.50 -20.67
C MET A 92 -38.26 -8.51 -21.81
N LYS A 93 -38.92 -9.65 -21.55
CA LYS A 93 -39.58 -10.42 -22.60
C LYS A 93 -40.86 -9.65 -22.96
N GLY A 94 -40.88 -9.05 -24.14
CA GLY A 94 -42.12 -8.76 -24.87
C GLY A 94 -42.45 -9.92 -25.79
#